data_AF-A0A8K0E4H4-F1
#
_entry.id   AF-A0A8K0E4H4-F1
#
_cell.length_a   1.000
_cell.length_b   1.000
_cell.length_c   1.000
_cell.angle_alpha   90.00
_cell.angle_beta   90.00
_cell.angle_gamma   90.00
#
_symmetry.space_group_name_H-M   'P 1'
#
loop_
_entity.id
_entity.type
_entity.pdbx_description
1 polymer ?
#
loop_
_entity_poly.entity_id
_entity_poly.type
_entity_poly.pdbx_seq_one_letter_code
_entity_poly.pdbx_strand_id
1 'polypeptide(L)'
;MSKLKNDIETLYSTGKTCRDENENEVCHPLEPDLERIFATSRDYNELQWAWLGFRDAVGPAMREKFARLVELKNSGAQEHGFGNYWELFEAPFEIENLLDVANDLWSQIRPLYIQLHAYVRRRLATFYGEDKVSTTGPIPAHLLGNIWAKWWGNIYSLVAPYPNQPDMNVTSVLLQKGYDPLRMFKTAEEFFTSIGLRKLPEVFWEKSMIVRPDDREVSCHPTSWDFHHHSDVRVKMCTEVNHEYLETVHHELGHIQYLLQYEDQPMLYRDGANPGFHEAVGDTIALSAMTPAHLRTVELLEDWPDTHESEINFLLRQALDKIPALAMGLMIDTWQSRGFSGKITADEYNREWWKLRLEYQGLSPPIQRTEEDFDAGSKFHIVYGFAMMRYFVSYIIQFQFHESLCREAGYLQGPLHKCDIYGFSEAGDRLREMLRMGQSQPWPEAMRAMTGQSKMATSAILEYFQPLMKWLREQNKKESLGW
;
A
#
# COMPACT_ATOMS: atom_id res chain seq x y z
N MET A 1 -19.08 16.32 16.02
CA MET A 1 -18.29 15.45 15.12
C MET A 1 -16.80 15.45 15.49
N SER A 2 -16.11 16.59 15.53
CA SER A 2 -14.65 16.64 15.75
C SER A 2 -14.17 15.96 17.03
N LYS A 3 -14.85 16.17 18.17
CA LYS A 3 -14.53 15.46 19.43
C LYS A 3 -14.60 13.93 19.26
N LEU A 4 -15.63 13.43 18.57
CA LEU A 4 -15.82 12.00 18.36
C LEU A 4 -14.73 11.42 17.44
N LYS A 5 -14.37 12.15 16.38
CA LYS A 5 -13.24 11.80 15.51
C LYS A 5 -11.94 11.70 16.31
N ASN A 6 -11.62 12.72 17.09
CA ASN A 6 -10.42 12.73 17.94
C ASN A 6 -10.41 11.59 18.96
N ASP A 7 -11.55 11.27 19.59
CA ASP A 7 -11.65 10.14 20.54
C ASP A 7 -11.30 8.81 19.83
N ILE A 8 -11.83 8.56 18.62
CA ILE A 8 -11.56 7.34 17.85
C ILE A 8 -10.09 7.31 17.40
N GLU A 9 -9.56 8.41 16.87
CA GLU A 9 -8.15 8.51 16.45
C GLU A 9 -7.18 8.31 17.63
N THR A 10 -7.53 8.83 18.81
CA THR A 10 -6.76 8.65 20.04
C THR A 10 -6.73 7.18 20.44
N LEU A 11 -7.88 6.50 20.48
CA LEU A 11 -7.95 5.07 20.81
C LEU A 11 -7.03 4.23 19.90
N TYR A 12 -6.94 4.57 18.61
CA TYR A 12 -6.08 3.88 17.66
C TYR A 12 -4.60 4.17 17.94
N SER A 13 -4.24 5.45 18.00
CA SER A 13 -2.84 5.90 18.13
C SER A 13 -2.20 5.52 19.47
N THR A 14 -2.99 5.40 20.54
CA THR A 14 -2.48 5.04 21.87
C THR A 14 -2.70 3.56 22.22
N GLY A 15 -3.29 2.77 21.32
CA GLY A 15 -3.54 1.35 21.53
C GLY A 15 -2.24 0.56 21.70
N LYS A 16 -2.20 -0.31 22.71
CA LYS A 16 -1.04 -1.16 23.01
C LYS A 16 -1.51 -2.57 23.37
N THR A 17 -0.68 -3.55 23.05
CA THR A 17 -0.89 -4.95 23.41
C THR A 17 0.04 -5.31 24.56
N CYS A 18 -0.51 -5.69 25.70
CA CYS A 18 0.28 -5.98 26.90
C CYS A 18 0.36 -7.49 27.19
N ARG A 19 1.49 -7.95 27.75
CA ARG A 19 1.66 -9.29 28.34
C ARG A 19 2.65 -9.23 29.49
N ASP A 20 2.56 -10.19 30.40
CA ASP A 20 3.54 -10.31 31.49
C ASP A 20 4.85 -10.91 30.95
N GLU A 21 5.95 -10.17 31.11
CA GLU A 21 7.31 -10.62 30.82
C GLU A 21 8.18 -10.48 32.08
N ASN A 22 8.69 -11.59 32.61
CA ASN A 22 9.49 -11.62 33.85
C ASN A 22 8.83 -10.88 35.03
N GLU A 23 7.56 -11.19 35.30
CA GLU A 23 6.74 -10.58 36.38
C GLU A 23 6.42 -9.09 36.20
N ASN A 24 6.75 -8.48 35.06
CA ASN A 24 6.37 -7.11 34.73
C ASN A 24 5.42 -7.07 33.53
N GLU A 25 4.40 -6.22 33.60
CA GLU A 25 3.55 -5.94 32.44
C GLU A 25 4.36 -5.14 31.40
N VAL A 26 4.52 -5.72 30.21
CA VAL A 26 5.18 -5.06 29.08
C VAL A 26 4.13 -4.81 28.00
N CYS A 27 3.99 -3.55 27.61
CA CYS A 27 3.02 -3.10 26.62
C CYS A 27 3.70 -2.68 25.31
N HIS A 28 3.28 -3.32 24.22
CA HIS A 28 3.82 -3.16 22.87
C HIS A 28 2.88 -2.23 22.06
N PRO A 29 3.27 -0.98 21.74
CA PRO A 29 2.53 -0.15 20.79
C PRO A 29 2.54 -0.73 19.37
N LEU A 30 1.59 -0.28 18.53
CA LEU A 30 1.54 -0.66 17.12
C LEU A 30 2.88 -0.41 16.40
N GLU A 31 3.34 0.84 16.45
CA GLU A 31 4.60 1.29 15.87
C GLU A 31 5.63 1.57 16.97
N PRO A 32 6.85 1.00 16.93
CA PRO A 32 7.34 0.01 15.96
C PRO A 32 7.13 -1.46 16.39
N ASP A 33 6.66 -1.71 17.62
CA ASP A 33 6.83 -3.02 18.25
C ASP A 33 5.99 -4.12 17.61
N LEU A 34 4.68 -3.92 17.46
CA LEU A 34 3.83 -4.93 16.83
C LEU A 34 4.14 -5.09 15.35
N GLU A 35 4.40 -4.00 14.62
CA GLU A 35 4.82 -4.08 13.21
C GLU A 35 6.10 -4.92 13.04
N ARG A 36 7.10 -4.71 13.90
CA ARG A 36 8.32 -5.52 13.93
C ARG A 36 8.02 -6.99 14.24
N ILE A 37 7.15 -7.28 15.20
CA ILE A 37 6.73 -8.67 15.49
C ILE A 37 6.16 -9.33 14.24
N PHE A 38 5.25 -8.68 13.52
CA PHE A 38 4.70 -9.24 12.28
C PHE A 38 5.73 -9.38 11.17
N ALA A 39 6.68 -8.45 11.07
CA ALA A 39 7.73 -8.50 10.06
C ALA A 39 8.69 -9.69 10.29
N THR A 40 9.11 -9.91 11.55
CA THR A 40 10.23 -10.81 11.86
C THR A 40 9.82 -12.13 12.51
N SER A 41 8.76 -12.16 13.33
CA SER A 41 8.37 -13.36 14.05
C SER A 41 7.83 -14.43 13.10
N ARG A 42 8.08 -15.68 13.47
CA ARG A 42 7.59 -16.89 12.81
C ARG A 42 6.95 -17.84 13.82
N ASP A 43 6.67 -17.36 15.03
CA ASP A 43 5.95 -18.09 16.05
C ASP A 43 4.45 -17.85 15.87
N TYR A 44 3.68 -18.91 15.64
CA TYR A 44 2.24 -18.84 15.41
C TYR A 44 1.51 -18.16 16.59
N ASN A 45 1.87 -18.53 17.82
CA ASN A 45 1.17 -18.05 19.02
C ASN A 45 1.53 -16.60 19.34
N GLU A 46 2.79 -16.19 19.12
CA GLU A 46 3.18 -14.79 19.26
C GLU A 46 2.46 -13.91 18.26
N LEU A 47 2.41 -14.32 16.99
CA LEU A 47 1.66 -13.59 15.95
C LEU A 47 0.17 -13.54 16.30
N GLN A 48 -0.41 -14.62 16.83
CA GLN A 48 -1.83 -14.66 17.20
C GLN A 48 -2.11 -13.72 18.38
N TRP A 49 -1.24 -13.72 19.40
CA TRP A 49 -1.34 -12.82 20.55
C TRP A 49 -1.24 -11.36 20.11
N ALA A 50 -0.23 -10.99 19.31
CA ALA A 50 -0.05 -9.64 18.82
C ALA A 50 -1.26 -9.18 17.96
N TRP A 51 -1.77 -10.07 17.11
CA TRP A 51 -2.91 -9.82 16.24
C TRP A 51 -4.18 -9.53 17.02
N LEU A 52 -4.47 -10.38 18.01
CA LEU A 52 -5.66 -10.33 18.84
C LEU A 52 -5.59 -9.15 19.81
N GLY A 53 -4.48 -9.01 20.52
CA GLY A 53 -4.30 -7.98 21.54
C GLY A 53 -4.47 -6.57 20.99
N PHE A 54 -3.99 -6.29 19.77
CA PHE A 54 -4.18 -4.95 19.19
C PHE A 54 -5.65 -4.69 18.87
N ARG A 55 -6.36 -5.68 18.32
CA ARG A 55 -7.78 -5.58 17.98
C ARG A 55 -8.64 -5.41 19.22
N ASP A 56 -8.35 -6.15 20.28
CA ASP A 56 -9.09 -6.08 21.54
C ASP A 56 -8.78 -4.78 22.30
N ALA A 57 -7.57 -4.23 22.18
CA ALA A 57 -7.20 -2.96 22.78
C ALA A 57 -7.93 -1.75 22.15
N VAL A 58 -8.26 -1.81 20.86
CA VAL A 58 -8.78 -0.64 20.11
C VAL A 58 -10.23 -0.80 19.65
N GLY A 59 -10.61 -1.98 19.17
CA GLY A 59 -11.88 -2.22 18.47
C GLY A 59 -13.11 -2.02 19.36
N PRO A 60 -13.28 -2.79 20.45
CA PRO A 60 -14.49 -2.74 21.28
C PRO A 60 -14.86 -1.33 21.76
N ALA A 61 -13.87 -0.54 22.21
CA ALA A 61 -14.07 0.83 22.67
C ALA A 61 -14.47 1.81 21.55
N MET A 62 -14.13 1.51 20.29
CA MET A 62 -14.46 2.34 19.12
C MET A 62 -15.83 2.06 18.53
N ARG A 63 -16.39 0.86 18.70
CA ARG A 63 -17.56 0.37 17.95
C ARG A 63 -18.75 1.34 17.98
N GLU A 64 -19.22 1.70 19.17
CA GLU A 64 -20.36 2.62 19.36
C GLU A 64 -20.03 4.05 18.90
N LYS A 65 -18.77 4.48 19.12
CA LYS A 65 -18.30 5.79 18.67
C LYS A 65 -18.31 5.89 17.14
N PHE A 66 -17.89 4.82 16.46
CA PHE A 66 -17.87 4.73 15.01
C PHE A 66 -19.28 4.71 14.42
N ALA A 67 -20.20 3.93 15.00
CA ALA A 67 -21.62 3.95 14.61
C ALA A 67 -22.21 5.36 14.69
N ARG A 68 -21.97 6.07 15.79
CA ARG A 68 -22.40 7.47 15.93
C ARG A 68 -21.71 8.41 14.93
N LEU A 69 -20.45 8.15 14.56
CA LEU A 69 -19.74 8.93 13.55
C LEU A 69 -20.37 8.74 12.16
N VAL A 70 -20.76 7.51 11.81
CA VAL A 70 -21.45 7.18 10.54
C VAL A 70 -22.76 7.97 10.43
N GLU A 71 -23.58 7.99 11.50
CA GLU A 71 -24.83 8.78 11.52
C GLU A 71 -24.59 10.27 11.27
N LEU A 72 -23.61 10.86 11.95
CA LEU A 72 -23.28 12.29 11.81
C LEU A 72 -22.75 12.61 10.42
N LYS A 73 -21.91 11.73 9.86
CA LYS A 73 -21.37 11.86 8.50
C LYS A 73 -22.48 11.80 7.45
N ASN A 74 -23.43 10.87 7.61
CA ASN A 74 -24.58 10.76 6.71
C ASN A 74 -25.49 11.99 6.78
N SER A 75 -25.78 12.49 7.99
CA SER A 75 -26.55 13.73 8.16
C SER A 75 -25.86 14.90 7.45
N GLY A 76 -24.55 15.06 7.63
CA GLY A 76 -23.78 16.12 6.97
C GLY A 76 -23.78 15.99 5.44
N ALA A 77 -23.67 14.77 4.90
CA ALA A 77 -23.72 14.54 3.45
C ALA A 77 -25.09 14.89 2.86
N GLN A 78 -26.17 14.54 3.56
CA GLN A 78 -27.55 14.84 3.17
C GLN A 78 -27.84 16.35 3.14
N GLU A 79 -27.29 17.10 4.09
CA GLU A 79 -27.36 18.58 4.08
C GLU A 79 -26.67 19.20 2.86
N HIS A 80 -25.73 18.50 2.23
CA HIS A 80 -25.02 18.92 1.02
C HIS A 80 -25.58 18.30 -0.27
N GLY A 81 -26.74 17.63 -0.21
CA GLY A 81 -27.45 17.11 -1.38
C GLY A 81 -27.02 15.70 -1.84
N PHE A 82 -26.17 15.00 -1.08
CA PHE A 82 -25.84 13.60 -1.33
C PHE A 82 -26.83 12.66 -0.63
N GLY A 83 -27.07 11.46 -1.16
CA GLY A 83 -27.96 10.48 -0.54
C GLY A 83 -27.42 9.93 0.79
N ASN A 84 -26.10 9.78 0.88
CA ASN A 84 -25.37 9.30 2.05
C ASN A 84 -23.90 9.73 1.98
N TYR A 85 -23.11 9.44 3.03
CA TYR A 85 -21.71 9.85 3.08
C TYR A 85 -20.82 9.11 2.08
N TRP A 86 -21.16 7.90 1.64
CA TRP A 86 -20.37 7.19 0.63
C TRP A 86 -20.34 7.94 -0.69
N GLU A 87 -21.48 8.48 -1.14
CA GLU A 87 -21.56 9.28 -2.37
C GLU A 87 -20.67 10.54 -2.30
N LEU A 88 -20.65 11.22 -1.14
CA LEU A 88 -19.72 12.34 -0.91
C LEU A 88 -18.26 11.88 -0.87
N PHE A 89 -18.01 10.71 -0.27
CA PHE A 89 -16.67 10.17 -0.05
C PHE A 89 -16.01 9.67 -1.34
N GLU A 90 -16.78 9.12 -2.28
CA GLU A 90 -16.30 8.68 -3.59
C GLU A 90 -16.29 9.79 -4.64
N ALA A 91 -17.01 10.90 -4.43
CA ALA A 91 -17.12 11.99 -5.39
C ALA A 91 -15.76 12.50 -5.95
N PRO A 92 -14.67 12.64 -5.15
CA PRO A 92 -13.38 13.09 -5.67
C PRO A 92 -12.75 12.18 -6.73
N PHE A 93 -13.23 10.93 -6.88
CA PHE A 93 -12.76 10.04 -7.94
C PHE A 93 -13.33 10.39 -9.31
N GLU A 94 -14.48 11.07 -9.38
CA GLU A 94 -15.21 11.38 -10.61
C GLU A 94 -15.39 10.14 -11.52
N ILE A 95 -15.72 9.00 -10.90
CA ILE A 95 -16.01 7.74 -11.58
C ILE A 95 -17.41 7.31 -11.18
N GLU A 96 -18.31 7.28 -12.15
CA GLU A 96 -19.66 6.74 -11.95
C GLU A 96 -19.59 5.25 -11.62
N ASN A 97 -20.32 4.81 -10.59
CA ASN A 97 -20.32 3.44 -10.09
C ASN A 97 -18.89 2.90 -9.79
N LEU A 98 -18.10 3.68 -9.05
CA LEU A 98 -16.69 3.38 -8.74
C LEU A 98 -16.46 1.94 -8.25
N LEU A 99 -17.30 1.41 -7.37
CA LEU A 99 -17.18 0.04 -6.89
C LEU A 99 -17.40 -1.00 -7.99
N ASP A 100 -18.33 -0.79 -8.92
CA ASP A 100 -18.58 -1.73 -10.01
C ASP A 100 -17.40 -1.73 -10.99
N VAL A 101 -16.90 -0.54 -11.34
CA VAL A 101 -15.68 -0.40 -12.16
C VAL A 101 -14.48 -1.07 -11.49
N ALA A 102 -14.31 -0.88 -10.18
CA ALA A 102 -13.24 -1.52 -9.42
C ALA A 102 -13.40 -3.04 -9.36
N ASN A 103 -14.62 -3.57 -9.19
CA ASN A 103 -14.88 -5.01 -9.23
C ASN A 103 -14.61 -5.60 -10.62
N ASP A 104 -14.92 -4.90 -11.70
CA ASP A 104 -14.62 -5.32 -13.07
C ASP A 104 -13.11 -5.41 -13.32
N LEU A 105 -12.34 -4.42 -12.87
CA LEU A 105 -10.88 -4.43 -12.93
C LEU A 105 -10.31 -5.56 -12.05
N TRP A 106 -10.82 -5.72 -10.84
CA TRP A 106 -10.42 -6.80 -9.92
C TRP A 106 -10.68 -8.17 -10.52
N SER A 107 -11.82 -8.39 -11.20
CA SER A 107 -12.16 -9.68 -11.80
C SER A 107 -11.11 -10.19 -12.80
N GLN A 108 -10.42 -9.27 -13.49
CA GLN A 108 -9.37 -9.57 -14.45
C GLN A 108 -8.03 -9.93 -13.77
N ILE A 109 -7.75 -9.35 -12.60
CA ILE A 109 -6.53 -9.58 -11.81
C ILE A 109 -6.69 -10.74 -10.82
N ARG A 110 -7.91 -11.00 -10.37
CA ARG A 110 -8.25 -12.05 -9.39
C ARG A 110 -7.65 -13.42 -9.72
N PRO A 111 -7.56 -13.88 -10.99
CA PRO A 111 -6.85 -15.12 -11.31
C PRO A 111 -5.39 -15.14 -10.84
N LEU A 112 -4.65 -14.03 -10.96
CA LEU A 112 -3.29 -13.91 -10.43
C LEU A 112 -3.28 -13.99 -8.90
N TYR A 113 -4.19 -13.27 -8.23
CA TYR A 113 -4.32 -13.33 -6.77
C TYR A 113 -4.60 -14.74 -6.27
N ILE A 114 -5.52 -15.48 -6.91
CA ILE A 114 -5.86 -16.86 -6.52
C ILE A 114 -4.65 -17.79 -6.65
N GLN A 115 -3.84 -17.62 -7.70
CA GLN A 115 -2.62 -18.40 -7.89
C GLN A 115 -1.55 -18.06 -6.84
N LEU A 116 -1.37 -16.76 -6.55
CA LEU A 116 -0.46 -16.30 -5.50
C LEU A 116 -0.90 -16.81 -4.12
N HIS A 117 -2.19 -16.69 -3.78
CA HIS A 117 -2.80 -17.16 -2.54
C HIS A 117 -2.57 -18.65 -2.34
N ALA A 118 -2.90 -19.49 -3.34
CA ALA A 118 -2.72 -20.94 -3.24
C ALA A 118 -1.24 -21.32 -3.02
N TYR A 119 -0.33 -20.66 -3.74
CA TYR A 119 1.10 -20.88 -3.59
C TYR A 119 1.58 -20.52 -2.17
N VAL A 120 1.23 -19.32 -1.69
CA VAL A 120 1.58 -18.82 -0.35
C VAL A 120 0.98 -19.72 0.73
N ARG A 121 -0.30 -20.08 0.63
CA ARG A 121 -0.99 -20.96 1.58
C ARG A 121 -0.25 -22.28 1.75
N ARG A 122 0.14 -22.94 0.65
CA ARG A 122 0.90 -24.19 0.69
C ARG A 122 2.26 -24.02 1.38
N ARG A 123 2.98 -22.94 1.06
CA ARG A 123 4.27 -22.65 1.69
C ARG A 123 4.13 -22.42 3.19
N LEU A 124 3.09 -21.70 3.61
CA LEU A 124 2.76 -21.51 5.02
C LEU A 124 2.35 -22.82 5.69
N ALA A 125 1.54 -23.67 5.05
CA ALA A 125 1.19 -25.00 5.58
C ALA A 125 2.42 -25.91 5.74
N THR A 126 3.37 -25.84 4.82
CA THR A 126 4.65 -26.58 4.92
C THR A 126 5.46 -26.12 6.14
N PHE A 127 5.42 -24.83 6.46
CA PHE A 127 6.19 -24.25 7.57
C PHE A 127 5.50 -24.39 8.93
N TYR A 128 4.20 -24.05 9.01
CA TYR A 128 3.43 -24.00 10.26
C TYR A 128 2.69 -25.31 10.58
N GLY A 129 2.54 -26.22 9.61
CA GLY A 129 1.72 -27.42 9.73
C GLY A 129 0.30 -27.25 9.21
N GLU A 130 -0.27 -28.35 8.69
CA GLU A 130 -1.65 -28.37 8.14
C GLU A 130 -2.73 -28.20 9.22
N ASP A 131 -2.42 -28.43 10.49
CA ASP A 131 -3.30 -28.15 11.63
C ASP A 131 -3.49 -26.64 11.86
N LYS A 132 -2.52 -25.83 11.44
CA LYS A 132 -2.54 -24.37 11.53
C LYS A 132 -2.99 -23.69 10.24
N VAL A 133 -2.61 -24.24 9.09
CA VAL A 133 -2.93 -23.69 7.78
C VAL A 133 -3.51 -24.77 6.88
N SER A 134 -4.80 -24.68 6.62
CA SER A 134 -5.48 -25.59 5.69
C SER A 134 -4.89 -25.48 4.29
N THR A 135 -4.75 -26.60 3.58
CA THR A 135 -4.30 -26.63 2.18
C THR A 135 -5.41 -26.27 1.19
N THR A 136 -6.67 -26.25 1.63
CA THR A 136 -7.84 -25.95 0.79
C THR A 136 -8.66 -24.76 1.24
N GLY A 137 -8.58 -24.37 2.51
CA GLY A 137 -9.36 -23.26 3.09
C GLY A 137 -8.65 -21.90 3.13
N PRO A 138 -9.17 -20.91 3.86
CA PRO A 138 -8.57 -19.59 3.96
C PRO A 138 -7.25 -19.60 4.75
N ILE A 139 -6.39 -18.59 4.51
CA ILE A 139 -5.16 -18.38 5.28
C ILE A 139 -5.50 -17.62 6.58
N PRO A 140 -5.00 -18.04 7.76
CA PRO A 140 -5.15 -17.26 8.98
C PRO A 140 -4.52 -15.86 8.85
N ALA A 141 -5.29 -14.82 9.13
CA ALA A 141 -4.95 -13.42 8.81
C ALA A 141 -3.68 -12.86 9.51
N HIS A 142 -3.16 -13.55 10.53
CA HIS A 142 -2.00 -13.14 11.31
C HIS A 142 -0.65 -13.67 10.78
N LEU A 143 -0.65 -14.53 9.75
CA LEU A 143 0.56 -15.22 9.27
C LEU A 143 1.23 -14.57 8.06
N LEU A 144 0.76 -13.40 7.65
CA LEU A 144 1.10 -12.81 6.35
C LEU A 144 2.08 -11.64 6.45
N GLY A 145 2.86 -11.58 7.53
CA GLY A 145 3.97 -10.62 7.65
C GLY A 145 3.57 -9.17 7.93
N ASN A 146 2.26 -8.90 8.04
CA ASN A 146 1.69 -7.60 8.32
C ASN A 146 0.42 -7.80 9.18
N ILE A 147 0.20 -6.96 10.19
CA ILE A 147 -0.91 -7.10 11.15
C ILE A 147 -2.31 -7.08 10.52
N TRP A 148 -2.45 -6.50 9.31
CA TRP A 148 -3.70 -6.51 8.54
C TRP A 148 -3.67 -7.49 7.35
N ALA A 149 -2.53 -8.12 7.07
CA ALA A 149 -2.26 -8.85 5.84
C ALA A 149 -2.46 -8.00 4.57
N LYS A 150 -2.09 -6.71 4.63
CA LYS A 150 -2.12 -5.79 3.47
C LYS A 150 -1.04 -6.16 2.46
N TRP A 151 0.16 -6.37 2.96
CA TRP A 151 1.37 -6.68 2.21
C TRP A 151 1.98 -7.96 2.75
N TRP A 152 2.50 -8.81 1.87
CA TRP A 152 3.02 -10.13 2.22
C TRP A 152 4.55 -10.21 2.02
N GLY A 153 5.24 -9.13 1.65
CA GLY A 153 6.69 -9.15 1.39
C GLY A 153 7.51 -9.61 2.60
N ASN A 154 7.05 -9.34 3.83
CA ASN A 154 7.73 -9.77 5.06
C ASN A 154 7.80 -11.28 5.25
N ILE A 155 6.97 -12.08 4.56
CA ILE A 155 7.06 -13.55 4.58
C ILE A 155 7.85 -14.12 3.40
N TYR A 156 8.51 -13.28 2.59
CA TYR A 156 9.25 -13.71 1.41
C TYR A 156 10.24 -14.85 1.70
N SER A 157 10.92 -14.82 2.84
CA SER A 157 11.85 -15.90 3.25
C SER A 157 11.20 -17.28 3.38
N LEU A 158 9.89 -17.36 3.65
CA LEU A 158 9.15 -18.64 3.72
C LEU A 158 8.69 -19.11 2.33
N VAL A 159 8.44 -18.16 1.43
CA VAL A 159 7.78 -18.40 0.14
C VAL A 159 8.73 -18.26 -1.06
N ALA A 160 10.01 -17.98 -0.83
CA ALA A 160 11.01 -17.84 -1.88
C ALA A 160 11.04 -19.07 -2.81
N PRO A 161 10.77 -18.91 -4.13
CA PRO A 161 10.80 -19.97 -5.13
C PRO A 161 12.16 -20.66 -5.22
N TYR A 162 13.21 -19.84 -5.27
CA TYR A 162 14.58 -20.27 -5.45
C TYR A 162 15.45 -19.65 -4.35
N PRO A 163 15.50 -20.26 -3.15
CA PRO A 163 16.15 -19.67 -1.96
C PRO A 163 17.67 -19.56 -2.06
N ASN A 164 18.30 -20.22 -3.04
CA ASN A 164 19.74 -20.16 -3.28
C ASN A 164 20.15 -18.97 -4.17
N GLN A 165 19.20 -18.22 -4.72
CA GLN A 165 19.49 -17.00 -5.47
C GLN A 165 19.66 -15.81 -4.51
N PRO A 166 20.44 -14.77 -4.89
CA PRO A 166 20.54 -13.53 -4.11
C PRO A 166 19.17 -12.92 -3.80
N ASP A 167 19.04 -12.31 -2.61
CA ASP A 167 17.83 -11.57 -2.23
C ASP A 167 17.87 -10.15 -2.83
N MET A 168 16.74 -9.68 -3.33
CA MET A 168 16.54 -8.29 -3.76
C MET A 168 16.59 -7.29 -2.61
N ASN A 169 16.47 -7.78 -1.38
CA ASN A 169 16.51 -6.94 -0.19
C ASN A 169 17.92 -6.35 0.03
N VAL A 170 18.08 -5.09 -0.37
CA VAL A 170 19.35 -4.33 -0.25
C VAL A 170 19.64 -3.78 1.15
N THR A 171 18.88 -4.17 2.18
CA THR A 171 19.06 -3.65 3.56
C THR A 171 20.48 -3.85 4.08
N SER A 172 21.06 -5.05 3.91
CA SER A 172 22.44 -5.32 4.35
C SER A 172 23.46 -4.45 3.62
N VAL A 173 23.26 -4.19 2.33
CA VAL A 173 24.13 -3.35 1.50
C VAL A 173 24.02 -1.88 1.92
N LEU A 174 22.82 -1.38 2.19
CA LEU A 174 22.60 -0.02 2.71
C LEU A 174 23.38 0.20 4.02
N LEU A 175 23.27 -0.74 4.96
CA LEU A 175 23.99 -0.70 6.23
C LEU A 175 25.51 -0.78 6.03
N GLN A 176 25.98 -1.69 5.17
CA GLN A 176 27.40 -1.84 4.85
C GLN A 176 28.00 -0.58 4.21
N LYS A 177 27.24 0.09 3.34
CA LYS A 177 27.64 1.35 2.68
C LYS A 177 27.43 2.59 3.58
N GLY A 178 26.98 2.41 4.82
CA GLY A 178 26.79 3.50 5.78
C GLY A 178 25.69 4.48 5.35
N TYR A 179 24.59 3.99 4.79
CA TYR A 179 23.42 4.82 4.53
C TYR A 179 22.80 5.30 5.84
N ASP A 180 22.35 6.54 5.82
CA ASP A 180 21.45 7.13 6.80
C ASP A 180 20.15 7.60 6.09
N PRO A 181 19.11 8.01 6.83
CA PRO A 181 17.88 8.51 6.20
C PRO A 181 18.12 9.66 5.22
N LEU A 182 19.01 10.60 5.53
CA LEU A 182 19.30 11.74 4.65
C LEU A 182 19.85 11.27 3.30
N ARG A 183 20.77 10.31 3.29
CA ARG A 183 21.33 9.73 2.08
C ARG A 183 20.27 8.97 1.28
N MET A 184 19.35 8.25 1.91
CA MET A 184 18.22 7.60 1.21
C MET A 184 17.36 8.63 0.47
N PHE A 185 17.01 9.74 1.13
CA PHE A 185 16.28 10.84 0.50
C PHE A 185 17.06 11.50 -0.64
N LYS A 186 18.38 11.66 -0.50
CA LYS A 186 19.23 12.20 -1.56
C LYS A 186 19.36 11.26 -2.77
N THR A 187 19.47 9.95 -2.55
CA THR A 187 19.43 8.95 -3.62
C THR A 187 18.09 8.98 -4.36
N ALA A 188 16.98 9.11 -3.64
CA ALA A 188 15.68 9.23 -4.29
C ALA A 188 15.53 10.57 -5.04
N GLU A 189 15.96 11.71 -4.47
CA GLU A 189 16.01 13.01 -5.18
C GLU A 189 16.80 12.90 -6.49
N GLU A 190 17.94 12.20 -6.48
CA GLU A 190 18.75 11.96 -7.67
C GLU A 190 17.94 11.29 -8.77
N PHE A 191 17.15 10.26 -8.46
CA PHE A 191 16.25 9.62 -9.43
C PHE A 191 15.31 10.64 -10.09
N PHE A 192 14.58 11.43 -9.29
CA PHE A 192 13.64 12.40 -9.84
C PHE A 192 14.34 13.45 -10.70
N THR A 193 15.53 13.91 -10.29
CA THR A 193 16.28 14.90 -11.06
C THR A 193 16.92 14.32 -12.32
N SER A 194 17.25 13.02 -12.35
CA SER A 194 17.83 12.37 -13.53
C SER A 194 16.85 12.28 -14.69
N ILE A 195 15.56 12.19 -14.40
CA ILE A 195 14.47 12.27 -15.40
C ILE A 195 14.01 13.71 -15.65
N GLY A 196 14.69 14.73 -15.13
CA GLY A 196 14.37 16.14 -15.41
C GLY A 196 13.20 16.71 -14.60
N LEU A 197 12.81 16.08 -13.49
CA LEU A 197 11.93 16.70 -12.50
C LEU A 197 12.72 17.63 -11.57
N ARG A 198 12.00 18.30 -10.66
CA ARG A 198 12.56 19.40 -9.87
C ARG A 198 13.47 18.88 -8.76
N LYS A 199 14.54 19.61 -8.47
CA LYS A 199 15.26 19.46 -7.20
C LYS A 199 14.34 19.83 -6.04
N LEU A 200 14.51 19.16 -4.90
CA LEU A 200 13.75 19.49 -3.70
C LEU A 200 14.22 20.85 -3.16
N PRO A 201 13.29 21.74 -2.76
CA PRO A 201 13.62 23.08 -2.29
C PRO A 201 14.36 23.02 -0.94
N GLU A 202 15.13 24.05 -0.61
CA GLU A 202 15.91 24.11 0.65
C GLU A 202 15.03 23.92 1.88
N VAL A 203 13.84 24.53 1.89
CA VAL A 203 12.85 24.40 2.97
C VAL A 203 12.41 22.95 3.24
N PHE A 204 12.41 22.08 2.22
CA PHE A 204 12.12 20.66 2.40
C PHE A 204 13.16 20.03 3.34
N TRP A 205 14.44 20.29 3.11
CA TRP A 205 15.54 19.73 3.91
C TRP A 205 15.61 20.34 5.31
N GLU A 206 15.32 21.64 5.43
CA GLU A 206 15.36 22.34 6.72
C GLU A 206 14.21 21.95 7.66
N LYS A 207 13.02 21.66 7.11
CA LYS A 207 11.78 21.56 7.91
C LYS A 207 11.10 20.20 7.88
N SER A 208 11.53 19.26 7.03
CA SER A 208 10.98 17.90 7.05
C SER A 208 11.44 17.11 8.27
N MET A 209 10.60 16.19 8.72
CA MET A 209 10.96 15.22 9.75
C MET A 209 11.22 13.88 9.05
N ILE A 210 12.48 13.62 8.70
CA ILE A 210 12.91 12.36 8.05
C ILE A 210 13.47 11.33 9.04
N VAL A 211 13.64 11.71 10.31
CA VAL A 211 14.08 10.83 11.40
C VAL A 211 13.14 11.03 12.59
N ARG A 212 12.89 9.97 13.36
CA ARG A 212 12.13 10.07 14.62
C ARG A 212 12.91 10.95 15.62
N PRO A 213 12.29 11.98 16.21
CA PRO A 213 12.91 12.77 17.26
C PRO A 213 12.93 11.99 18.60
N ASP A 214 14.02 12.13 19.35
CA ASP A 214 14.17 11.51 20.68
C ASP A 214 13.47 12.29 21.81
N ASP A 215 13.14 13.56 21.57
CA ASP A 215 12.66 14.50 22.60
C ASP A 215 11.13 14.60 22.70
N ARG A 216 10.38 13.94 21.81
CA ARG A 216 8.92 14.04 21.76
C ARG A 216 8.24 12.86 21.07
N GLU A 217 6.98 12.63 21.43
CA GLU A 217 6.11 11.69 20.72
C GLU A 217 5.61 12.28 19.39
N VAL A 218 5.59 11.44 18.36
CA VAL A 218 5.14 11.80 17.01
C VAL A 218 4.38 10.65 16.37
N SER A 219 3.49 10.97 15.44
CA SER A 219 2.95 9.97 14.51
C SER A 219 4.03 9.62 13.48
N CYS A 220 4.42 8.35 13.38
CA CYS A 220 5.49 7.91 12.50
C CYS A 220 5.05 7.55 11.08
N HIS A 221 3.74 7.32 10.87
CA HIS A 221 3.17 7.04 9.56
C HIS A 221 3.64 8.04 8.47
N PRO A 222 4.25 7.56 7.36
CA PRO A 222 4.71 8.41 6.25
C PRO A 222 3.59 9.30 5.70
N THR A 223 3.90 10.59 5.50
CA THR A 223 2.98 11.57 4.92
C THR A 223 3.76 12.71 4.27
N SER A 224 3.23 13.22 3.16
CA SER A 224 3.74 14.37 2.43
C SER A 224 2.77 15.56 2.52
N TRP A 225 3.31 16.77 2.64
CA TRP A 225 2.57 17.96 3.04
C TRP A 225 2.85 19.14 2.11
N ASP A 226 1.80 19.75 1.57
CA ASP A 226 1.84 21.08 0.96
C ASP A 226 1.36 22.11 1.98
N PHE A 227 2.18 23.13 2.26
CA PHE A 227 1.83 24.25 3.15
C PHE A 227 1.16 25.41 2.41
N HIS A 228 0.85 25.24 1.12
CA HIS A 228 0.23 26.20 0.22
C HIS A 228 0.99 27.54 0.11
N HIS A 229 2.29 27.50 0.41
CA HIS A 229 3.25 28.56 0.15
C HIS A 229 4.20 28.10 -0.96
N HIS A 230 4.73 29.06 -1.73
CA HIS A 230 5.62 28.76 -2.85
C HIS A 230 6.78 27.86 -2.41
N SER A 231 6.79 26.64 -2.93
CA SER A 231 7.75 25.57 -2.67
C SER A 231 7.92 25.16 -1.19
N ASP A 232 6.97 25.46 -0.28
CA ASP A 232 7.00 24.94 1.10
C ASP A 232 6.28 23.58 1.15
N VAL A 233 7.04 22.55 0.78
CA VAL A 233 6.61 21.14 0.82
C VAL A 233 7.49 20.36 1.79
N ARG A 234 6.92 19.41 2.52
CA ARG A 234 7.63 18.66 3.57
C ARG A 234 7.16 17.21 3.65
N VAL A 235 8.03 16.36 4.18
CA VAL A 235 7.69 14.98 4.54
C VAL A 235 7.76 14.80 6.06
N LYS A 236 6.91 13.92 6.60
CA LYS A 236 6.94 13.46 7.99
C LYS A 236 6.95 11.94 8.04
N MET A 237 8.12 11.35 8.29
CA MET A 237 8.36 9.92 8.31
C MET A 237 9.47 9.54 9.30
N CYS A 238 9.26 8.49 10.08
CA CYS A 238 10.28 7.92 10.97
C CYS A 238 11.14 6.90 10.19
N THR A 239 11.98 7.39 9.28
CA THR A 239 12.71 6.54 8.33
C THR A 239 13.69 5.61 9.03
N GLU A 240 13.62 4.32 8.72
CA GLU A 240 14.65 3.35 9.06
C GLU A 240 15.52 3.00 7.84
N VAL A 241 16.77 2.58 8.08
CA VAL A 241 17.70 2.23 6.99
C VAL A 241 17.47 0.79 6.55
N ASN A 242 16.50 0.59 5.65
CA ASN A 242 16.19 -0.70 5.05
C ASN A 242 15.59 -0.54 3.64
N HIS A 243 15.40 -1.67 2.94
CA HIS A 243 14.86 -1.71 1.57
C HIS A 243 13.43 -1.17 1.48
N GLU A 244 12.58 -1.48 2.46
CA GLU A 244 11.17 -1.03 2.49
C GLU A 244 11.06 0.50 2.60
N TYR A 245 11.87 1.11 3.48
CA TYR A 245 11.93 2.56 3.58
C TYR A 245 12.61 3.19 2.36
N LEU A 246 13.50 2.51 1.66
CA LEU A 246 14.05 3.03 0.40
C LEU A 246 12.94 3.15 -0.66
N GLU A 247 12.07 2.15 -0.77
CA GLU A 247 10.88 2.22 -1.63
C GLU A 247 9.92 3.32 -1.17
N THR A 248 9.62 3.38 0.14
CA THR A 248 8.73 4.38 0.74
C THR A 248 9.24 5.81 0.53
N VAL A 249 10.55 6.04 0.60
CA VAL A 249 11.14 7.36 0.30
C VAL A 249 10.83 7.77 -1.14
N HIS A 250 10.91 6.87 -2.12
CA HIS A 250 10.53 7.18 -3.51
C HIS A 250 9.03 7.45 -3.64
N HIS A 251 8.20 6.71 -2.90
CA HIS A 251 6.76 6.94 -2.84
C HIS A 251 6.44 8.36 -2.35
N GLU A 252 6.96 8.75 -1.19
CA GLU A 252 6.72 10.08 -0.60
C GLU A 252 7.29 11.21 -1.46
N LEU A 253 8.49 11.02 -2.04
CA LEU A 253 9.02 12.03 -2.95
C LEU A 253 8.22 12.15 -4.25
N GLY A 254 7.50 11.12 -4.66
CA GLY A 254 6.52 11.20 -5.74
C GLY A 254 5.37 12.16 -5.41
N HIS A 255 4.84 12.09 -4.18
CA HIS A 255 3.88 13.08 -3.69
C HIS A 255 4.48 14.48 -3.70
N ILE A 256 5.69 14.65 -3.16
CA ILE A 256 6.39 15.95 -3.14
C ILE A 256 6.56 16.53 -4.54
N GLN A 257 6.95 15.71 -5.53
CA GLN A 257 7.03 16.16 -6.91
C GLN A 257 5.68 16.59 -7.46
N TYR A 258 4.61 15.83 -7.19
CA TYR A 258 3.27 16.23 -7.63
C TYR A 258 2.89 17.60 -7.04
N LEU A 259 3.09 17.78 -5.72
CA LEU A 259 2.85 19.05 -5.02
C LEU A 259 3.60 20.22 -5.67
N LEU A 260 4.88 20.01 -5.99
CA LEU A 260 5.72 21.00 -6.65
C LEU A 260 5.24 21.32 -8.07
N GLN A 261 4.79 20.34 -8.86
CA GLN A 261 4.46 20.58 -10.27
C GLN A 261 3.17 21.38 -10.46
N TYR A 262 2.16 21.21 -9.60
CA TYR A 262 0.93 21.99 -9.67
C TYR A 262 0.91 23.21 -8.76
N GLU A 263 2.05 23.60 -8.16
CA GLU A 263 2.07 24.71 -7.17
C GLU A 263 1.59 26.04 -7.76
N ASP A 264 1.66 26.22 -9.08
CA ASP A 264 1.18 27.43 -9.76
C ASP A 264 -0.32 27.40 -10.09
N GLN A 265 -1.01 26.27 -9.89
CA GLN A 265 -2.46 26.17 -10.06
C GLN A 265 -3.20 26.98 -8.98
N PRO A 266 -4.41 27.48 -9.26
CA PRO A 266 -5.31 27.98 -8.22
C PRO A 266 -5.46 26.97 -7.09
N MET A 267 -5.53 27.43 -5.84
CA MET A 267 -5.55 26.58 -4.65
C MET A 267 -6.59 25.43 -4.71
N LEU A 268 -7.76 25.69 -5.32
CA LEU A 268 -8.82 24.69 -5.49
C LEU A 268 -8.49 23.56 -6.47
N TYR A 269 -7.44 23.71 -7.28
CA TYR A 269 -6.97 22.71 -8.25
C TYR A 269 -5.62 22.10 -7.88
N ARG A 270 -5.08 22.39 -6.69
CA ARG A 270 -3.83 21.83 -6.17
C ARG A 270 -4.07 20.48 -5.49
N ASP A 271 -4.53 19.53 -6.26
CA ASP A 271 -4.64 18.12 -5.88
C ASP A 271 -4.31 17.25 -7.10
N GLY A 272 -4.19 15.93 -6.92
CA GLY A 272 -4.09 15.01 -8.04
C GLY A 272 -5.38 14.99 -8.86
N ALA A 273 -5.26 14.63 -10.14
CA ALA A 273 -6.41 14.55 -11.04
C ALA A 273 -7.58 13.70 -10.47
N ASN A 274 -7.25 12.67 -9.70
CA ASN A 274 -8.12 12.09 -8.67
C ASN A 274 -7.25 11.50 -7.54
N PRO A 275 -7.82 11.04 -6.40
CA PRO A 275 -7.04 10.53 -5.28
C PRO A 275 -6.08 9.38 -5.62
N GLY A 276 -6.42 8.53 -6.60
CA GLY A 276 -5.56 7.43 -7.02
C GLY A 276 -4.34 7.86 -7.83
N PHE A 277 -4.39 9.00 -8.54
CA PHE A 277 -3.24 9.55 -9.25
C PHE A 277 -2.14 9.97 -8.30
N HIS A 278 -2.50 10.59 -7.18
CA HIS A 278 -1.53 11.08 -6.20
C HIS A 278 -0.69 9.92 -5.65
N GLU A 279 -1.36 8.82 -5.31
CA GLU A 279 -0.76 7.57 -4.81
C GLU A 279 0.02 6.78 -5.88
N ALA A 280 -0.26 7.00 -7.17
CA ALA A 280 0.36 6.25 -8.25
C ALA A 280 1.73 6.77 -8.67
N VAL A 281 1.97 8.09 -8.54
CA VAL A 281 3.17 8.73 -9.07
C VAL A 281 4.42 8.19 -8.38
N GLY A 282 4.45 8.21 -7.05
CA GLY A 282 5.56 7.68 -6.28
C GLY A 282 5.79 6.20 -6.53
N ASP A 283 4.72 5.41 -6.57
CA ASP A 283 4.78 3.96 -6.83
C ASP A 283 5.28 3.63 -8.25
N THR A 284 4.93 4.42 -9.27
CA THR A 284 5.47 4.27 -10.62
C THR A 284 6.98 4.47 -10.63
N ILE A 285 7.48 5.48 -9.91
CA ILE A 285 8.92 5.72 -9.81
C ILE A 285 9.61 4.59 -9.05
N ALA A 286 8.99 4.12 -7.96
CA ALA A 286 9.48 2.98 -7.19
C ALA A 286 9.60 1.69 -8.05
N LEU A 287 8.71 1.47 -9.02
CA LEU A 287 8.80 0.32 -9.94
C LEU A 287 10.12 0.32 -10.72
N SER A 288 10.62 1.47 -11.17
CA SER A 288 11.93 1.59 -11.83
C SER A 288 13.09 1.57 -10.82
N ALA A 289 12.98 2.36 -9.75
CA ALA A 289 14.04 2.53 -8.76
C ALA A 289 14.38 1.23 -8.01
N MET A 290 13.42 0.30 -7.88
CA MET A 290 13.63 -0.99 -7.22
C MET A 290 13.97 -2.13 -8.20
N THR A 291 14.16 -1.85 -9.48
CA THR A 291 14.61 -2.90 -10.42
C THR A 291 16.05 -3.34 -10.13
N PRO A 292 16.40 -4.61 -10.40
CA PRO A 292 17.80 -5.06 -10.31
C PRO A 292 18.75 -4.28 -11.22
N ALA A 293 18.25 -3.74 -12.34
CA ALA A 293 19.04 -2.90 -13.24
C ALA A 293 19.38 -1.55 -12.58
N HIS A 294 18.39 -0.89 -11.99
CA HIS A 294 18.59 0.36 -11.28
C HIS A 294 19.50 0.22 -10.07
N LEU A 295 19.21 -0.77 -9.21
CA LEU A 295 19.99 -0.99 -7.99
C LEU A 295 21.47 -1.31 -8.30
N ARG A 296 21.78 -1.91 -9.45
CA ARG A 296 23.17 -2.04 -9.94
C ARG A 296 23.78 -0.69 -10.35
N THR A 297 23.01 0.14 -11.03
CA THR A 297 23.45 1.49 -11.48
C THR A 297 23.82 2.38 -10.30
N VAL A 298 23.07 2.32 -9.20
CA VAL A 298 23.35 3.06 -7.95
C VAL A 298 24.23 2.27 -6.96
N GLU A 299 24.84 1.17 -7.42
CA GLU A 299 25.74 0.31 -6.64
C GLU A 299 25.13 -0.24 -5.33
N LEU A 300 23.82 -0.43 -5.26
CA LEU A 300 23.13 -1.10 -4.15
C LEU A 300 22.96 -2.61 -4.37
N LEU A 301 23.34 -3.09 -5.56
CA LEU A 301 23.32 -4.50 -5.94
C LEU A 301 24.53 -4.77 -6.84
N GLU A 302 25.34 -5.78 -6.57
CA GLU A 302 26.53 -6.09 -7.37
C GLU A 302 26.36 -7.44 -8.11
N ASP A 303 25.95 -8.49 -7.41
CA ASP A 303 25.90 -9.87 -7.90
C ASP A 303 24.48 -10.36 -8.21
N TRP A 304 23.70 -9.64 -9.02
CA TRP A 304 22.38 -10.14 -9.45
C TRP A 304 22.49 -10.96 -10.74
N PRO A 305 22.28 -12.30 -10.69
CA PRO A 305 22.24 -13.10 -11.90
C PRO A 305 20.99 -12.73 -12.69
N ASP A 306 21.11 -12.50 -13.99
CA ASP A 306 19.95 -12.32 -14.88
C ASP A 306 19.46 -13.70 -15.38
N THR A 307 18.91 -14.51 -14.46
CA THR A 307 18.40 -15.86 -14.75
C THR A 307 16.89 -15.92 -14.55
N HIS A 308 16.26 -16.99 -15.04
CA HIS A 308 14.85 -17.23 -14.83
C HIS A 308 14.49 -17.27 -13.32
N GLU A 309 15.33 -17.89 -12.51
CA GLU A 309 15.10 -18.07 -11.07
C GLU A 309 15.10 -16.74 -10.31
N SER A 310 16.08 -15.87 -10.60
CA SER A 310 16.16 -14.55 -9.97
C SER A 310 15.01 -13.65 -10.43
N GLU A 311 14.65 -13.70 -11.72
CA GLU A 311 13.50 -12.99 -12.27
C GLU A 311 12.19 -13.38 -11.58
N ILE A 312 11.94 -14.68 -11.39
CA ILE A 312 10.75 -15.17 -10.67
C ILE A 312 10.76 -14.76 -9.20
N ASN A 313 11.92 -14.81 -8.55
CA ASN A 313 12.09 -14.32 -7.17
C ASN A 313 11.73 -12.83 -7.04
N PHE A 314 12.24 -11.98 -7.94
CA PHE A 314 11.92 -10.55 -8.00
C PHE A 314 10.42 -10.33 -8.22
N LEU A 315 9.83 -10.97 -9.23
CA LEU A 315 8.42 -10.80 -9.53
C LEU A 315 7.52 -11.29 -8.39
N LEU A 316 7.87 -12.40 -7.71
CA LEU A 316 7.11 -12.86 -6.56
C LEU A 316 7.15 -11.81 -5.44
N ARG A 317 8.32 -11.23 -5.14
CA ARG A 317 8.45 -10.18 -4.13
C ARG A 317 7.54 -9.00 -4.47
N GLN A 318 7.62 -8.47 -5.69
CA GLN A 318 6.74 -7.40 -6.16
C GLN A 318 5.25 -7.78 -6.06
N ALA A 319 4.90 -9.04 -6.33
CA ALA A 319 3.52 -9.50 -6.27
C ALA A 319 2.99 -9.58 -4.84
N LEU A 320 3.82 -9.99 -3.87
CA LEU A 320 3.46 -10.05 -2.45
C LEU A 320 3.13 -8.67 -1.87
N ASP A 321 3.72 -7.61 -2.41
CA ASP A 321 3.52 -6.24 -1.93
C ASP A 321 2.41 -5.50 -2.70
N LYS A 322 2.10 -5.87 -3.95
CA LYS A 322 1.11 -5.14 -4.76
C LYS A 322 -0.23 -5.86 -4.91
N ILE A 323 -0.23 -7.18 -5.15
CA ILE A 323 -1.47 -7.91 -5.49
C ILE A 323 -2.42 -8.09 -4.28
N PRO A 324 -1.97 -8.45 -3.07
CA PRO A 324 -2.85 -8.54 -1.90
C PRO A 324 -3.45 -7.19 -1.48
N ALA A 325 -2.72 -6.10 -1.71
CA ALA A 325 -3.16 -4.76 -1.36
C ALA A 325 -4.34 -4.29 -2.24
N LEU A 326 -4.42 -4.69 -3.51
CA LEU A 326 -5.61 -4.51 -4.36
C LEU A 326 -6.85 -5.15 -3.72
N ALA A 327 -6.75 -6.41 -3.30
CA ALA A 327 -7.86 -7.12 -2.66
C ALA A 327 -8.33 -6.42 -1.38
N MET A 328 -7.40 -5.98 -0.53
CA MET A 328 -7.72 -5.22 0.67
C MET A 328 -8.38 -3.87 0.36
N GLY A 329 -7.87 -3.14 -0.63
CA GLY A 329 -8.37 -1.80 -0.97
C GLY A 329 -9.84 -1.82 -1.37
N LEU A 330 -10.19 -2.73 -2.28
CA LEU A 330 -11.57 -2.93 -2.73
C LEU A 330 -12.47 -3.46 -1.61
N MET A 331 -11.97 -4.41 -0.81
CA MET A 331 -12.70 -5.00 0.30
C MET A 331 -13.09 -3.94 1.36
N ILE A 332 -12.14 -3.09 1.77
CA ILE A 332 -12.38 -2.06 2.79
C ILE A 332 -13.43 -1.06 2.31
N ASP A 333 -13.31 -0.53 1.09
CA ASP A 333 -14.23 0.49 0.62
C ASP A 333 -15.60 -0.10 0.26
N THR A 334 -15.67 -1.39 -0.10
CA THR A 334 -16.95 -2.12 -0.17
C THR A 334 -17.63 -2.17 1.21
N TRP A 335 -16.88 -2.45 2.28
CA TRP A 335 -17.39 -2.43 3.65
C TRP A 335 -17.83 -1.02 4.07
N GLN A 336 -17.01 0.00 3.82
CA GLN A 336 -17.34 1.40 4.13
C GLN A 336 -18.58 1.87 3.39
N SER A 337 -18.70 1.56 2.10
CA SER A 337 -19.89 1.89 1.29
C SER A 337 -21.16 1.31 1.88
N ARG A 338 -21.14 0.02 2.28
CA ARG A 338 -22.28 -0.63 2.94
C ARG A 338 -22.64 0.03 4.27
N GLY A 339 -21.64 0.41 5.06
CA GLY A 339 -21.85 1.09 6.35
C GLY A 339 -22.45 2.48 6.18
N PHE A 340 -21.87 3.32 5.31
CA PHE A 340 -22.37 4.67 5.06
C PHE A 340 -23.73 4.66 4.34
N SER A 341 -24.00 3.72 3.44
CA SER A 341 -25.30 3.62 2.78
C SER A 341 -26.39 2.98 3.68
N GLY A 342 -26.06 2.56 4.90
CA GLY A 342 -26.99 1.86 5.80
C GLY A 342 -27.40 0.45 5.36
N LYS A 343 -26.64 -0.17 4.44
CA LYS A 343 -26.85 -1.58 4.03
C LYS A 343 -26.40 -2.57 5.10
N ILE A 344 -25.51 -2.14 6.00
CA ILE A 344 -25.11 -2.89 7.20
C ILE A 344 -25.21 -1.94 8.40
N THR A 345 -25.63 -2.46 9.55
CA THR A 345 -25.72 -1.73 10.81
C THR A 345 -24.65 -2.18 11.80
N ALA A 346 -24.55 -1.49 12.95
CA ALA A 346 -23.48 -1.74 13.92
C ALA A 346 -23.44 -3.19 14.43
N ASP A 347 -24.58 -3.87 14.53
CA ASP A 347 -24.75 -5.29 14.89
C ASP A 347 -24.33 -6.28 13.80
N GLU A 348 -23.83 -5.77 12.67
CA GLU A 348 -23.31 -6.58 11.56
C GLU A 348 -21.89 -6.20 11.15
N TYR A 349 -21.30 -5.17 11.77
CA TYR A 349 -20.02 -4.60 11.37
C TYR A 349 -18.93 -5.66 11.31
N ASN A 350 -18.81 -6.51 12.33
CA ASN A 350 -17.69 -7.44 12.42
C ASN A 350 -17.93 -8.69 11.56
N ARG A 351 -19.17 -9.23 11.52
CA ARG A 351 -19.53 -10.33 10.62
C ARG A 351 -19.36 -9.95 9.15
N GLU A 352 -19.84 -8.79 8.72
CA GLU A 352 -19.71 -8.36 7.33
C GLU A 352 -18.26 -8.03 6.98
N TRP A 353 -17.47 -7.50 7.92
CA TRP A 353 -16.02 -7.36 7.76
C TRP A 353 -15.36 -8.71 7.45
N TRP A 354 -15.62 -9.74 8.25
CA TRP A 354 -15.01 -11.06 8.05
C TRP A 354 -15.53 -11.82 6.84
N LYS A 355 -16.80 -11.63 6.48
CA LYS A 355 -17.36 -12.13 5.22
C LYS A 355 -16.63 -11.54 4.02
N LEU A 356 -16.42 -10.22 4.00
CA LEU A 356 -15.71 -9.54 2.91
C LEU A 356 -14.21 -9.89 2.90
N ARG A 357 -13.58 -10.04 4.06
CA ARG A 357 -12.19 -10.57 4.18
C ARG A 357 -12.07 -11.96 3.56
N LEU A 358 -13.03 -12.85 3.81
CA LEU A 358 -13.06 -14.17 3.20
C LEU A 358 -13.30 -14.05 1.69
N GLU A 359 -14.31 -13.30 1.25
CA GLU A 359 -14.71 -13.19 -0.15
C GLU A 359 -13.62 -12.62 -1.07
N TYR A 360 -12.98 -11.53 -0.66
CA TYR A 360 -11.99 -10.83 -1.49
C TYR A 360 -10.58 -11.37 -1.29
N GLN A 361 -10.22 -11.75 -0.06
CA GLN A 361 -8.84 -12.09 0.28
C GLN A 361 -8.62 -13.57 0.60
N GLY A 362 -9.66 -14.34 0.90
CA GLY A 362 -9.48 -15.73 1.31
C GLY A 362 -8.78 -15.86 2.64
N LEU A 363 -9.11 -14.96 3.57
CA LEU A 363 -8.51 -14.90 4.90
C LEU A 363 -9.56 -15.15 5.97
N SER A 364 -9.17 -15.84 7.03
CA SER A 364 -9.98 -16.10 8.23
C SER A 364 -9.34 -15.44 9.46
N PRO A 365 -10.15 -15.09 10.48
CA PRO A 365 -9.59 -14.71 11.76
C PRO A 365 -8.93 -15.95 12.40
N PRO A 366 -7.79 -15.80 13.09
CA PRO A 366 -7.12 -16.93 13.74
C PRO A 366 -7.83 -17.44 15.00
N ILE A 367 -8.78 -16.66 15.49
CA ILE A 367 -9.64 -16.97 16.63
C ILE A 367 -11.06 -16.51 16.31
N GLN A 368 -12.06 -17.17 16.90
CA GLN A 368 -13.45 -16.77 16.72
C GLN A 368 -13.66 -15.31 17.17
N ARG A 369 -14.40 -14.55 16.36
CA ARG A 369 -14.78 -13.15 16.62
C ARG A 369 -16.29 -13.04 16.80
N THR A 370 -16.73 -12.05 17.55
CA THR A 370 -18.15 -11.76 17.82
C THR A 370 -18.49 -10.35 17.35
N GLU A 371 -19.74 -9.90 17.56
CA GLU A 371 -20.14 -8.51 17.32
C GLU A 371 -19.81 -7.56 18.48
N GLU A 372 -19.25 -8.07 19.59
CA GLU A 372 -18.64 -7.23 20.63
C GLU A 372 -17.28 -6.67 20.16
N ASP A 373 -16.65 -7.37 19.21
CA ASP A 373 -15.42 -6.93 18.53
C ASP A 373 -15.72 -5.87 17.45
N PHE A 374 -14.68 -5.13 17.06
CA PHE A 374 -14.74 -4.22 15.91
C PHE A 374 -13.40 -4.21 15.18
N ASP A 375 -13.10 -5.29 14.46
CA ASP A 375 -11.80 -5.50 13.84
C ASP A 375 -11.50 -4.48 12.72
N ALA A 376 -12.54 -3.93 12.07
CA ALA A 376 -12.39 -2.82 11.12
C ALA A 376 -11.80 -1.56 11.79
N GLY A 377 -12.11 -1.32 13.06
CA GLY A 377 -11.56 -0.22 13.86
C GLY A 377 -10.07 -0.36 14.16
N SER A 378 -9.49 -1.54 13.95
CA SER A 378 -8.04 -1.74 14.04
C SER A 378 -7.28 -1.27 12.80
N LYS A 379 -7.94 -0.68 11.79
CA LYS A 379 -7.29 -0.19 10.56
C LYS A 379 -7.27 1.34 10.48
N PHE A 380 -6.07 1.92 10.32
CA PHE A 380 -5.83 3.36 10.18
C PHE A 380 -6.83 4.05 9.24
N HIS A 381 -6.97 3.56 8.00
CA HIS A 381 -7.81 4.21 6.98
C HIS A 381 -9.30 4.27 7.36
N ILE A 382 -9.81 3.28 8.11
CA ILE A 382 -11.18 3.31 8.66
C ILE A 382 -11.28 4.41 9.74
N VAL A 383 -10.31 4.45 10.66
CA VAL A 383 -10.30 5.36 11.81
C VAL A 383 -10.17 6.81 11.39
N TYR A 384 -9.21 7.12 10.51
CA TYR A 384 -8.91 8.47 10.06
C TYR A 384 -9.79 8.92 8.88
N GLY A 385 -10.58 8.00 8.30
CA GLY A 385 -11.54 8.29 7.25
C GLY A 385 -10.91 8.55 5.88
N PHE A 386 -9.96 7.71 5.49
CA PHE A 386 -9.32 7.75 4.17
C PHE A 386 -9.88 6.63 3.27
N ALA A 387 -10.25 6.98 2.04
CA ALA A 387 -10.73 6.01 1.06
C ALA A 387 -9.57 5.09 0.67
N MET A 388 -9.73 3.77 0.85
CA MET A 388 -8.72 2.78 0.44
C MET A 388 -8.72 2.55 -1.07
N MET A 389 -9.77 2.97 -1.77
CA MET A 389 -9.89 2.93 -3.23
C MET A 389 -8.78 3.70 -3.93
N ARG A 390 -8.17 4.70 -3.28
CA ARG A 390 -7.01 5.43 -3.83
C ARG A 390 -5.83 4.49 -4.11
N TYR A 391 -5.57 3.52 -3.22
CA TYR A 391 -4.51 2.54 -3.40
C TYR A 391 -4.92 1.50 -4.44
N PHE A 392 -6.20 1.10 -4.48
CA PHE A 392 -6.69 0.20 -5.53
C PHE A 392 -6.46 0.80 -6.91
N VAL A 393 -6.91 2.05 -7.12
CA VAL A 393 -6.72 2.79 -8.36
C VAL A 393 -5.22 2.95 -8.66
N SER A 394 -4.41 3.34 -7.67
CA SER A 394 -2.95 3.47 -7.83
C SER A 394 -2.30 2.19 -8.34
N TYR A 395 -2.59 1.03 -7.74
CA TYR A 395 -2.03 -0.25 -8.19
C TYR A 395 -2.47 -0.68 -9.58
N ILE A 396 -3.54 -0.10 -10.15
CA ILE A 396 -3.88 -0.30 -11.56
C ILE A 396 -3.08 0.67 -12.43
N ILE A 397 -3.20 1.96 -12.15
CA ILE A 397 -2.71 3.00 -13.06
C ILE A 397 -1.19 3.16 -13.00
N GLN A 398 -0.53 2.81 -11.89
CA GLN A 398 0.93 2.91 -11.77
C GLN A 398 1.64 2.04 -12.82
N PHE A 399 1.05 0.90 -13.20
CA PHE A 399 1.60 0.04 -14.25
C PHE A 399 1.31 0.59 -15.65
N GLN A 400 0.16 1.25 -15.85
CA GLN A 400 -0.11 1.96 -17.11
C GLN A 400 0.85 3.14 -17.31
N PHE A 401 1.14 3.87 -16.22
CA PHE A 401 2.12 4.93 -16.21
C PHE A 401 3.52 4.36 -16.49
N HIS A 402 3.91 3.29 -15.80
CA HIS A 402 5.18 2.61 -16.02
C HIS A 402 5.34 2.16 -17.47
N GLU A 403 4.36 1.44 -18.04
CA GLU A 403 4.35 1.03 -19.44
C GLU A 403 4.55 2.22 -20.40
N SER A 404 3.82 3.31 -20.17
CA SER A 404 3.93 4.50 -21.03
C SER A 404 5.28 5.20 -20.89
N LEU A 405 5.81 5.32 -19.68
CA LEU A 405 7.12 5.94 -19.43
C LEU A 405 8.26 5.09 -19.99
N CYS A 406 8.19 3.77 -19.87
CA CYS A 406 9.13 2.85 -20.50
C CYS A 406 9.17 3.02 -22.01
N ARG A 407 8.01 3.14 -22.66
CA ARG A 407 7.94 3.42 -24.10
C ARG A 407 8.55 4.77 -24.45
N GLU A 408 8.29 5.81 -23.64
CA GLU A 408 8.87 7.14 -23.84
C GLU A 408 10.39 7.15 -23.67
N ALA A 409 10.91 6.36 -22.73
CA ALA A 409 12.34 6.11 -22.52
C ALA A 409 12.97 5.23 -23.63
N GLY A 410 12.23 4.86 -24.68
CA GLY A 410 12.71 4.02 -25.78
C GLY A 410 12.80 2.53 -25.46
N TYR A 411 12.29 2.08 -24.31
CA TYR A 411 12.17 0.67 -23.95
C TYR A 411 10.97 0.03 -24.67
N LEU A 412 11.14 -0.27 -25.95
CA LEU A 412 10.10 -0.80 -26.83
C LEU A 412 10.04 -2.33 -26.90
N GLN A 413 11.09 -3.01 -26.43
CA GLN A 413 11.21 -4.47 -26.49
C GLN A 413 11.75 -5.00 -25.15
N GLY A 414 11.16 -6.09 -24.68
CA GLY A 414 11.59 -6.79 -23.47
C GLY A 414 10.50 -6.84 -22.40
N PRO A 415 10.73 -7.57 -21.30
CA PRO A 415 9.77 -7.68 -20.22
C PRO A 415 9.59 -6.36 -19.48
N LEU A 416 8.35 -5.89 -19.33
CA LEU A 416 8.02 -4.60 -18.70
C LEU A 416 8.62 -4.44 -17.28
N HIS A 417 8.73 -5.52 -16.53
CA HIS A 417 9.30 -5.51 -15.18
C HIS A 417 10.82 -5.28 -15.11
N LYS A 418 11.52 -5.28 -16.25
CA LYS A 418 12.95 -4.97 -16.35
C LYS A 418 13.23 -3.52 -16.76
N CYS A 419 12.19 -2.76 -17.09
CA CYS A 419 12.35 -1.38 -17.51
C CYS A 419 12.78 -0.47 -16.35
N ASP A 420 13.80 0.35 -16.61
CA ASP A 420 14.24 1.45 -15.76
C ASP A 420 14.23 2.74 -16.58
N ILE A 421 13.53 3.77 -16.08
CA ILE A 421 13.43 5.08 -16.73
C ILE A 421 14.47 6.08 -16.23
N TYR A 422 15.37 5.67 -15.33
CA TYR A 422 16.44 6.51 -14.79
C TYR A 422 17.30 7.14 -15.89
N GLY A 423 17.49 8.46 -15.83
CA GLY A 423 18.31 9.21 -16.79
C GLY A 423 17.64 9.54 -18.13
N PHE A 424 16.37 9.18 -18.33
CA PHE A 424 15.62 9.49 -19.55
C PHE A 424 14.69 10.69 -19.33
N SER A 425 15.14 11.88 -19.75
CA SER A 425 14.40 13.13 -19.56
C SER A 425 13.04 13.17 -20.25
N GLU A 426 12.89 12.48 -21.38
CA GLU A 426 11.65 12.41 -22.16
C GLU A 426 10.52 11.74 -21.36
N ALA A 427 10.85 10.71 -20.57
CA ALA A 427 9.92 10.08 -19.65
C ALA A 427 9.48 11.07 -18.56
N GLY A 428 10.40 11.82 -17.97
CA GLY A 428 10.05 12.82 -16.97
C GLY A 428 9.32 14.04 -17.54
N ASP A 429 9.54 14.41 -18.81
CA ASP A 429 8.77 15.45 -19.50
C ASP A 429 7.30 15.06 -19.63
N ARG A 430 7.02 13.80 -20.01
CA ARG A 430 5.66 13.24 -20.06
C ARG A 430 5.02 13.18 -18.68
N LEU A 431 5.75 12.72 -17.68
CA LEU A 431 5.26 12.70 -16.29
C LEU A 431 4.93 14.12 -15.82
N ARG A 432 5.86 15.06 -16.01
CA ARG A 432 5.70 16.47 -15.64
C ARG A 432 4.47 17.10 -16.29
N GLU A 433 4.19 16.82 -17.56
CA GLU A 433 3.00 17.35 -18.23
C GLU A 433 1.71 16.94 -17.52
N MET A 434 1.57 15.67 -17.14
CA MET A 434 0.42 15.22 -16.35
C MET A 434 0.40 15.85 -14.96
N LEU A 435 1.53 15.89 -14.25
CA LEU A 435 1.58 16.41 -12.88
C LEU A 435 1.18 17.89 -12.78
N ARG A 436 1.54 18.71 -13.79
CA ARG A 436 1.21 20.15 -13.81
C ARG A 436 -0.29 20.42 -13.99
N MET A 437 -1.06 19.46 -14.48
CA MET A 437 -2.51 19.59 -14.62
C MET A 437 -3.19 19.70 -13.26
N GLY A 438 -2.64 19.09 -12.21
CA GLY A 438 -3.31 18.96 -10.92
C GLY A 438 -4.73 18.44 -11.07
N GLN A 439 -5.68 19.09 -10.40
CA GLN A 439 -7.11 18.81 -10.50
C GLN A 439 -7.84 19.79 -11.46
N SER A 440 -7.12 20.49 -12.34
CA SER A 440 -7.72 21.50 -13.23
C SER A 440 -8.50 20.93 -14.41
N GLN A 441 -8.39 19.61 -14.66
CA GLN A 441 -9.05 18.89 -15.74
C GLN A 441 -9.59 17.56 -15.21
N PRO A 442 -10.64 16.99 -15.85
CA PRO A 442 -11.12 15.66 -15.51
C PRO A 442 -9.99 14.61 -15.62
N TRP A 443 -9.95 13.65 -14.69
CA TRP A 443 -8.89 12.64 -14.64
C TRP A 443 -8.67 11.85 -15.96
N PRO A 444 -9.66 11.61 -16.85
CA PRO A 444 -9.41 10.95 -18.12
C PRO A 444 -8.48 11.74 -19.06
N GLU A 445 -8.42 13.07 -18.91
CA GLU A 445 -7.49 13.93 -19.66
C GLU A 445 -6.07 13.81 -19.12
N ALA A 446 -5.90 13.79 -17.80
CA ALA A 446 -4.61 13.51 -17.17
C ALA A 446 -4.09 12.10 -17.53
N MET A 447 -4.98 11.09 -17.54
CA MET A 447 -4.67 9.75 -18.04
C MET A 447 -4.19 9.78 -19.49
N ARG A 448 -4.84 10.57 -20.35
CA ARG A 448 -4.50 10.68 -21.78
C ARG A 448 -3.17 11.37 -22.00
N ALA A 449 -2.88 12.44 -21.27
CA ALA A 449 -1.57 13.09 -21.29
C ALA A 449 -0.47 12.09 -20.90
N MET A 450 -0.73 11.29 -19.87
CA MET A 450 0.23 10.34 -19.32
C MET A 450 0.43 9.08 -20.17
N THR A 451 -0.64 8.53 -20.75
CA THR A 451 -0.63 7.16 -21.33
C THR A 451 -1.12 7.09 -22.77
N GLY A 452 -1.65 8.18 -23.32
CA GLY A 452 -2.32 8.21 -24.63
C GLY A 452 -3.74 7.63 -24.63
N GLN A 453 -4.21 7.05 -23.51
CA GLN A 453 -5.57 6.53 -23.34
C GLN A 453 -6.30 7.25 -22.21
N SER A 454 -7.64 7.13 -22.14
CA SER A 454 -8.46 7.86 -21.15
C SER A 454 -9.15 6.95 -20.14
N LYS A 455 -8.72 5.69 -20.04
CA LYS A 455 -9.34 4.67 -19.19
C LYS A 455 -8.30 3.97 -18.32
N MET A 456 -8.75 3.51 -17.15
CA MET A 456 -8.03 2.53 -16.36
C MET A 456 -8.10 1.17 -17.04
N ALA A 457 -7.00 0.43 -17.04
CA ALA A 457 -6.87 -0.87 -17.70
C ALA A 457 -5.90 -1.78 -16.95
N THR A 458 -6.18 -3.08 -16.94
CA THR A 458 -5.37 -4.09 -16.25
C THR A 458 -4.26 -4.70 -17.11
N SER A 459 -4.19 -4.35 -18.40
CA SER A 459 -3.25 -4.95 -19.36
C SER A 459 -1.79 -4.84 -18.90
N ALA A 460 -1.38 -3.65 -18.44
CA ALA A 460 0.00 -3.39 -18.03
C ALA A 460 0.41 -4.18 -16.78
N ILE A 461 -0.43 -4.25 -15.74
CA ILE A 461 -0.14 -5.05 -14.54
C ILE A 461 -0.11 -6.55 -14.86
N LEU A 462 -1.03 -7.03 -15.71
CA LEU A 462 -1.05 -8.43 -16.13
C LEU A 462 0.16 -8.79 -17.00
N GLU A 463 0.63 -7.89 -17.86
CA GLU A 463 1.86 -8.05 -18.62
C GLU A 463 3.08 -8.10 -17.71
N TYR A 464 3.20 -7.15 -16.77
CA TYR A 464 4.29 -7.08 -15.80
C TYR A 464 4.47 -8.41 -15.06
N PHE A 465 3.37 -8.99 -14.56
CA PHE A 465 3.38 -10.24 -13.79
C PHE A 465 3.18 -11.50 -14.63
N GLN A 466 3.15 -11.41 -15.97
CA GLN A 466 2.91 -12.57 -16.84
C GLN A 466 3.89 -13.73 -16.59
N PRO A 467 5.21 -13.50 -16.44
CA PRO A 467 6.16 -14.59 -16.21
C PRO A 467 5.88 -15.30 -14.88
N LEU A 468 5.57 -14.54 -13.82
CA LEU A 468 5.19 -15.08 -12.52
C LEU A 468 3.88 -15.87 -12.61
N MET A 469 2.87 -15.35 -13.32
CA MET A 469 1.59 -16.03 -13.48
C MET A 469 1.76 -17.40 -14.15
N LYS A 470 2.59 -17.47 -15.20
CA LYS A 470 2.93 -18.73 -15.88
C LYS A 470 3.63 -19.70 -14.92
N TRP A 471 4.59 -19.20 -14.14
CA TRP A 471 5.30 -19.99 -13.15
C TRP A 471 4.38 -20.51 -12.04
N LEU A 472 3.53 -19.66 -11.44
CA LEU A 472 2.58 -20.04 -10.39
C LEU A 472 1.60 -21.11 -10.88
N ARG A 473 1.08 -20.99 -12.10
CA ARG A 473 0.20 -22.02 -12.71
C ARG A 473 0.89 -23.38 -12.81
N GLU A 474 2.17 -23.40 -13.16
CA GLU A 474 2.96 -24.64 -13.20
C GLU A 474 3.12 -25.23 -11.80
N GLN A 475 3.47 -24.39 -10.82
CA GLN A 475 3.65 -24.82 -9.43
C GLN A 475 2.35 -25.30 -8.77
N ASN A 476 1.20 -24.78 -9.21
CA ASN A 476 -0.10 -25.05 -8.59
C ASN A 476 -0.94 -26.09 -9.33
N LYS A 477 -0.38 -26.83 -10.31
CA LYS A 477 -1.11 -27.84 -11.10
C LYS A 477 -1.86 -28.89 -10.27
N LYS A 478 -1.38 -29.17 -9.05
CA LYS A 478 -1.96 -30.17 -8.13
C LYS A 478 -2.66 -29.55 -6.93
N GLU A 479 -2.76 -28.23 -6.88
CA GLU A 479 -3.31 -27.50 -5.74
C GLU A 479 -4.79 -27.18 -5.96
N SER A 480 -5.55 -27.13 -4.86
CA SER A 480 -6.89 -26.55 -4.88
C SER A 480 -6.77 -25.04 -4.96
N LEU A 481 -7.32 -24.44 -6.00
CA LEU A 481 -7.36 -22.99 -6.16
C LEU A 481 -8.59 -22.40 -5.46
N GLY A 482 -8.42 -21.23 -4.84
CA GLY A 482 -9.46 -20.63 -4.01
C GLY A 482 -9.49 -21.24 -2.61
N TRP A 483 -10.54 -20.93 -1.86
CA TRP A 483 -10.70 -21.25 -0.44
C TRP A 483 -12.13 -21.65 -0.10
#